data_AF-A0A432WNW7-F1
#
_entry.id   AF-A0A432WNW7-F1
#
_cell.length_a   1.000
_cell.length_b   1.000
_cell.length_c   1.000
_cell.angle_alpha   90.00
_cell.angle_beta   90.00
_cell.angle_gamma   90.00
#
_symmetry.space_group_name_H-M   'P 1'
#
loop_
_entity.id
_entity.type
_entity.pdbx_description
1 polymer ?
#
loop_
_entity_poly.entity_id
_entity_poly.type
_entity_poly.pdbx_seq_one_letter_code
_entity_poly.pdbx_strand_id
1 'polypeptide(L)'
;MLKLFIINLTLCMTLFANCAHASVYEDLARFHEFQGFSAAELQEIKNSSVQNESGNAVAVCVKQPEFACYIITKNQLTDVSVVEALNLSKLGTSAHSDYERVETKPTAWISSDAETHTIEFSTLAWREGQRYSAKEVVVIQQGQYIQR
;
A
#
# COMPACT_ATOMS: atom_id res chain seq x y z
N MET A 1 26.86 60.10 -7.88
CA MET A 1 25.42 59.78 -7.75
C MET A 1 25.19 58.43 -8.44
N LEU A 2 25.49 57.30 -7.80
CA LEU A 2 24.61 56.47 -6.96
C LEU A 2 23.21 56.18 -7.55
N LYS A 3 23.14 55.03 -8.24
CA LYS A 3 22.09 53.99 -8.29
C LYS A 3 20.60 54.39 -8.16
N LEU A 4 19.76 53.89 -9.08
CA LEU A 4 18.89 52.73 -8.83
C LEU A 4 18.12 52.34 -10.10
N PHE A 5 18.43 51.17 -10.66
CA PHE A 5 17.54 50.43 -11.55
C PHE A 5 16.39 49.89 -10.69
N ILE A 6 15.18 50.42 -10.86
CA ILE A 6 13.97 49.82 -10.29
C ILE A 6 13.53 48.72 -11.27
N ILE A 7 14.01 47.51 -11.01
CA ILE A 7 13.42 46.29 -11.54
C ILE A 7 12.02 46.21 -10.91
N ASN A 8 10.98 46.25 -11.75
CA ASN A 8 9.61 45.97 -11.35
C ASN A 8 9.55 44.52 -10.86
N LEU A 9 9.74 44.36 -9.55
CA LEU A 9 9.47 43.13 -8.80
C LEU A 9 7.96 43.03 -8.60
N THR A 10 7.21 42.92 -9.70
CA THR A 10 5.80 42.51 -9.63
C THR A 10 5.80 41.00 -9.44
N LEU A 11 5.95 40.65 -8.16
CA LEU A 11 5.48 39.45 -7.50
C LEU A 11 5.02 38.33 -8.44
N CYS A 12 5.88 37.32 -8.51
CA CYS A 12 5.57 35.94 -8.84
C CYS A 12 4.45 35.43 -7.90
N MET A 13 3.22 35.87 -8.13
CA MET A 13 2.01 35.24 -7.62
C MET A 13 1.42 34.49 -8.81
N THR A 14 1.06 33.21 -8.59
CA THR A 14 0.41 32.30 -9.56
C THR A 14 1.31 31.52 -10.51
N LEU A 15 2.34 30.83 -10.01
CA LEU A 15 2.76 29.54 -10.57
C LEU A 15 3.55 28.77 -9.48
N PHE A 16 3.28 27.47 -9.36
CA PHE A 16 3.89 26.53 -8.40
C PHE A 16 3.30 26.50 -6.97
N ALA A 17 2.01 26.19 -6.88
CA ALA A 17 1.52 25.32 -5.80
C ALA A 17 1.36 23.87 -6.33
N ASN A 18 2.28 23.41 -7.18
CA ASN A 18 2.57 21.97 -7.26
C ASN A 18 3.57 21.69 -6.14
N CYS A 19 3.09 21.67 -4.89
CA CYS A 19 3.77 20.89 -3.87
C CYS A 19 3.73 19.46 -4.39
N ALA A 20 4.84 19.02 -4.97
CA ALA A 20 5.06 17.62 -5.31
C ALA A 20 4.75 16.80 -4.05
N HIS A 21 3.55 16.20 -4.00
CA HIS A 21 3.35 15.03 -3.17
C HIS A 21 4.24 13.98 -3.83
N ALA A 22 5.47 13.86 -3.33
CA ALA A 22 6.32 12.71 -3.60
C ALA A 22 5.43 11.48 -3.43
N SER A 23 5.24 10.77 -4.53
CA SER A 23 4.33 9.64 -4.55
C SER A 23 4.86 8.61 -3.55
N VAL A 24 4.01 7.97 -2.74
CA VAL A 24 4.44 6.91 -1.80
C VAL A 24 5.23 5.80 -2.52
N TYR A 25 5.05 5.67 -3.83
CA TYR A 25 5.84 4.79 -4.69
C TYR A 25 7.33 5.15 -4.81
N GLU A 26 7.71 6.42 -4.65
CA GLU A 26 9.11 6.86 -4.59
C GLU A 26 9.78 6.38 -3.29
N ASP A 27 8.96 6.15 -2.26
CA ASP A 27 9.40 5.73 -0.94
C ASP A 27 9.53 4.20 -0.80
N LEU A 28 8.94 3.40 -1.70
CA LEU A 28 9.05 1.93 -1.69
C LEU A 28 10.50 1.47 -1.66
N ALA A 29 11.35 2.07 -2.50
CA ALA A 29 12.76 1.70 -2.62
C ALA A 29 13.60 1.99 -1.37
N ARG A 30 13.07 2.77 -0.42
CA ARG A 30 13.75 3.08 0.85
C ARG A 30 13.60 1.95 1.89
N PHE A 31 12.56 1.14 1.76
CA PHE A 31 12.28 0.05 2.67
C PHE A 31 13.11 -1.18 2.28
N HIS A 32 13.72 -1.83 3.27
CA HIS A 32 14.59 -2.98 3.05
C HIS A 32 13.83 -4.16 2.40
N GLU A 33 12.54 -4.28 2.71
CA GLU A 33 11.60 -5.28 2.19
C GLU A 33 11.47 -5.24 0.66
N PHE A 34 11.76 -4.09 0.05
CA PHE A 34 11.71 -3.92 -1.41
C PHE A 34 13.10 -3.83 -2.06
N GLN A 35 14.18 -4.00 -1.28
CA GLN A 35 15.52 -4.11 -1.84
C GLN A 35 15.67 -5.45 -2.57
N GLY A 36 16.12 -5.39 -3.82
CA GLY A 36 16.30 -6.58 -4.66
C GLY A 36 15.20 -6.84 -5.69
N PHE A 37 14.08 -6.11 -5.61
CA PHE A 37 13.07 -6.14 -6.67
C PHE A 37 13.60 -5.45 -7.94
N SER A 38 13.45 -6.12 -9.08
CA SER A 38 13.70 -5.54 -10.40
C SER A 38 12.67 -4.46 -10.73
N ALA A 39 12.98 -3.62 -11.72
CA ALA A 39 12.05 -2.58 -12.19
C ALA A 39 10.70 -3.15 -12.67
N ALA A 40 10.72 -4.35 -13.26
CA ALA A 40 9.51 -5.02 -13.71
C ALA A 40 8.63 -5.47 -12.54
N GLU A 41 9.24 -6.04 -11.49
CA GLU A 41 8.49 -6.47 -10.30
C GLU A 41 7.97 -5.28 -9.50
N LEU A 42 8.74 -4.20 -9.40
CA LEU A 42 8.26 -2.94 -8.81
C LEU A 42 7.08 -2.36 -9.61
N GLN A 43 7.05 -2.51 -10.92
CA GLN A 43 5.91 -2.10 -11.74
C GLN A 43 4.69 -2.99 -11.51
N GLU A 44 4.87 -4.30 -11.36
CA GLU A 44 3.79 -5.24 -11.02
C GLU A 44 3.18 -4.92 -9.66
N ILE A 45 4.03 -4.66 -8.67
CA ILE A 45 3.65 -4.17 -7.34
C ILE A 45 2.78 -2.91 -7.45
N LYS A 46 3.24 -1.90 -8.21
CA LYS A 46 2.48 -0.65 -8.42
C LYS A 46 1.13 -0.89 -9.08
N ASN A 47 1.06 -1.82 -10.03
CA ASN A 47 -0.17 -2.12 -10.75
C ASN A 47 -1.20 -2.88 -9.90
N SER A 48 -0.75 -3.59 -8.86
CA SER A 48 -1.57 -4.40 -7.97
C SER A 48 -1.88 -3.74 -6.62
N SER A 49 -1.20 -2.65 -6.29
CA SER A 49 -1.42 -1.88 -5.08
C SER A 49 -2.66 -0.99 -5.15
N VAL A 50 -3.19 -0.65 -3.97
CA VAL A 50 -4.33 0.26 -3.83
C VAL A 50 -3.87 1.49 -3.05
N GLN A 51 -3.97 2.66 -3.65
CA GLN A 51 -3.62 3.94 -3.02
C GLN A 51 -4.87 4.62 -2.43
N ASN A 52 -4.72 5.33 -1.32
CA ASN A 52 -5.82 6.11 -0.75
C ASN A 52 -6.08 7.39 -1.57
N GLU A 53 -7.22 8.04 -1.33
CA GLU A 53 -7.63 9.23 -2.10
C GLU A 53 -6.64 10.40 -1.99
N SER A 54 -5.99 10.55 -0.83
CA SER A 54 -5.00 11.60 -0.58
C SER A 54 -3.63 11.31 -1.19
N GLY A 55 -3.41 10.10 -1.72
CA GLY A 55 -2.14 9.69 -2.30
C GLY A 55 -1.00 9.47 -1.31
N ASN A 56 -1.25 9.61 0.00
CA ASN A 56 -0.23 9.56 1.06
C ASN A 56 -0.11 8.20 1.75
N ALA A 57 -0.93 7.22 1.37
CA ALA A 57 -0.82 5.85 1.81
C ALA A 57 -1.12 4.85 0.69
N VAL A 58 -0.45 3.69 0.71
CA VAL A 58 -0.62 2.61 -0.26
C VAL A 58 -0.64 1.26 0.45
N ALA A 59 -1.53 0.37 0.01
CA ALA A 59 -1.52 -1.03 0.41
C ALA A 59 -0.99 -1.88 -0.75
N VAL A 60 -0.16 -2.87 -0.44
CA VAL A 60 0.50 -3.73 -1.42
C VAL A 60 0.61 -5.16 -0.87
N CYS A 61 0.61 -6.15 -1.76
CA CYS A 61 1.11 -7.48 -1.44
C CYS A 61 2.19 -7.88 -2.44
N VAL A 62 3.23 -8.56 -1.96
CA VAL A 62 4.38 -9.01 -2.74
C VAL A 62 4.49 -10.53 -2.66
N LYS A 63 5.03 -11.13 -3.72
CA LYS A 63 5.31 -12.57 -3.80
C LYS A 63 6.80 -12.75 -4.09
N GLN A 64 7.66 -12.63 -3.07
CA GLN A 64 9.07 -13.13 -3.06
C GLN A 64 9.85 -12.57 -1.86
N PRO A 65 10.70 -13.38 -1.19
CA PRO A 65 10.79 -14.84 -1.28
C PRO A 65 9.57 -15.55 -0.68
N GLU A 66 8.81 -14.86 0.17
CA GLU A 66 7.55 -15.31 0.76
C GLU A 66 6.45 -14.30 0.43
N PHE A 67 5.19 -14.74 0.56
CA PHE A 67 4.05 -13.84 0.42
C PHE A 67 4.03 -12.87 1.61
N ALA A 68 3.91 -11.58 1.33
CA ALA A 68 3.74 -10.57 2.37
C ALA A 68 2.82 -9.44 1.91
N CYS A 69 2.06 -8.86 2.85
CA CYS A 69 1.26 -7.66 2.60
C CYS A 69 1.71 -6.53 3.52
N TYR A 70 1.74 -5.32 2.97
CA TYR A 70 2.15 -4.12 3.68
C TYR A 70 1.15 -2.99 3.48
N ILE A 71 1.01 -2.16 4.51
CA ILE A 71 0.45 -0.82 4.41
C ILE A 71 1.59 0.17 4.63
N ILE A 72 1.75 1.07 3.67
CA ILE A 72 2.88 1.99 3.60
C ILE A 72 2.33 3.41 3.64
N THR A 73 2.80 4.17 4.61
CA THR A 73 2.58 5.61 4.74
C THR A 73 3.92 6.33 4.67
N LYS A 74 3.92 7.67 4.62
CA LYS A 74 5.11 8.52 4.39
C LYS A 74 6.38 8.09 5.16
N ASN A 75 6.25 7.61 6.40
CA ASN A 75 7.38 7.25 7.25
C ASN A 75 7.31 5.84 7.84
N GLN A 76 6.35 5.03 7.41
CA GLN A 76 6.07 3.77 8.08
C GLN A 76 5.62 2.69 7.11
N LEU A 77 6.15 1.50 7.34
CA LEU A 77 5.73 0.27 6.72
C LEU A 77 5.16 -0.62 7.83
N THR A 78 3.93 -1.07 7.63
CA THR A 78 3.23 -1.94 8.58
C THR A 78 2.98 -3.28 7.91
N ASP A 79 3.56 -4.34 8.47
CA ASP A 79 3.31 -5.70 8.05
C ASP A 79 1.89 -6.12 8.45
N VAL A 80 1.11 -6.56 7.45
CA VAL A 80 -0.25 -7.05 7.61
C VAL A 80 -0.43 -8.41 6.93
N SER A 81 0.65 -9.15 6.71
CA SER A 81 0.68 -10.44 6.00
C SER A 81 -0.22 -11.50 6.64
N VAL A 82 -0.50 -11.38 7.95
CA VAL A 82 -1.46 -12.21 8.68
C VAL A 82 -2.87 -12.20 8.07
N VAL A 83 -3.21 -11.17 7.29
CA VAL A 83 -4.50 -11.05 6.60
C VAL A 83 -4.82 -12.23 5.67
N GLU A 84 -3.80 -12.85 5.05
CA GLU A 84 -4.00 -14.04 4.23
C GLU A 84 -4.48 -15.21 5.10
N ALA A 85 -3.78 -15.50 6.20
CA ALA A 85 -4.16 -16.57 7.11
C ALA A 85 -5.54 -16.37 7.74
N LEU A 86 -5.91 -15.12 8.07
CA LEU A 86 -7.25 -14.78 8.57
C LEU A 86 -8.32 -15.04 7.51
N ASN A 87 -8.08 -14.64 6.26
CA ASN A 87 -8.99 -14.93 5.16
C ASN A 87 -9.11 -16.43 4.87
N LEU A 88 -8.00 -17.18 4.86
CA LEU A 88 -8.02 -18.63 4.65
C LEU A 88 -8.80 -19.33 5.77
N SER A 89 -8.65 -18.88 7.03
CA SER A 89 -9.42 -19.42 8.16
C SER A 89 -10.93 -19.32 7.94
N LYS A 90 -11.42 -18.25 7.31
CA LYS A 90 -12.85 -18.09 6.94
C LYS A 90 -13.32 -19.09 5.86
N LEU A 91 -12.38 -19.64 5.10
CA LEU A 91 -12.62 -20.68 4.08
C LEU A 91 -12.52 -22.11 4.65
N GLY A 92 -12.31 -22.24 5.96
CA GLY A 92 -12.38 -23.50 6.71
C GLY A 92 -11.02 -24.12 7.07
N THR A 93 -9.90 -23.63 6.54
CA THR A 93 -8.54 -24.03 6.93
C THR A 93 -7.56 -22.90 6.68
N SER A 94 -6.63 -22.66 7.60
CA SER A 94 -5.58 -21.66 7.44
C SER A 94 -4.33 -22.20 6.73
N ALA A 95 -4.23 -23.52 6.53
CA ALA A 95 -3.04 -24.13 5.97
C ALA A 95 -2.98 -23.89 4.46
N HIS A 96 -1.96 -23.16 4.00
CA HIS A 96 -1.75 -22.87 2.58
C HIS A 96 -1.58 -24.18 1.76
N SER A 97 -1.08 -25.26 2.37
CA SER A 97 -0.95 -26.59 1.74
C SER A 97 -2.27 -27.22 1.30
N ASP A 98 -3.40 -26.77 1.85
CA ASP A 98 -4.72 -27.32 1.53
C ASP A 98 -5.31 -26.68 0.26
N TYR A 99 -4.61 -25.71 -0.32
CA TYR A 99 -5.02 -24.97 -1.50
C TYR A 99 -4.01 -25.17 -2.63
N GLU A 100 -4.53 -25.38 -3.84
CA GLU A 100 -3.75 -25.46 -5.08
C GLU A 100 -3.10 -24.11 -5.42
N ARG A 101 -3.77 -23.02 -5.04
CA ARG A 101 -3.36 -21.64 -5.28
C ARG A 101 -4.04 -20.75 -4.25
N VAL A 102 -3.31 -19.73 -3.78
CA VAL A 102 -3.85 -18.64 -2.97
C VAL A 102 -3.39 -17.31 -3.58
N GLU A 103 -4.30 -16.35 -3.60
CA GLU A 103 -4.03 -14.99 -4.06
C GLU A 103 -4.70 -13.98 -3.15
N THR A 104 -3.89 -13.30 -2.35
CA THR A 104 -4.35 -12.20 -1.53
C THR A 104 -3.87 -10.86 -2.08
N LYS A 105 -4.76 -9.88 -2.10
CA LYS A 105 -4.46 -8.51 -2.54
C LYS A 105 -5.31 -7.48 -1.79
N PRO A 106 -4.82 -6.24 -1.63
CA PRO A 106 -5.67 -5.13 -1.23
C PRO A 106 -6.73 -4.86 -2.30
N THR A 107 -7.94 -4.48 -1.90
CA THR A 107 -9.05 -4.18 -2.81
C THR A 107 -9.55 -2.76 -2.72
N ALA A 108 -9.64 -2.19 -1.51
CA ALA A 108 -10.18 -0.84 -1.32
C ALA A 108 -9.71 -0.20 -0.01
N TRP A 109 -9.58 1.12 -0.03
CA TRP A 109 -9.58 1.92 1.19
C TRP A 109 -11.02 2.13 1.66
N ILE A 110 -11.31 1.76 2.90
CA ILE A 110 -12.62 2.01 3.52
C ILE A 110 -12.61 3.39 4.18
N SER A 111 -11.54 3.70 4.91
CA SER A 111 -11.31 5.01 5.50
C SER A 111 -9.82 5.26 5.69
N SER A 112 -9.43 6.53 5.69
CA SER A 112 -8.06 6.94 5.97
C SER A 112 -8.09 8.34 6.56
N ASP A 113 -7.64 8.47 7.80
CA ASP A 113 -7.35 9.76 8.43
C ASP A 113 -5.85 9.84 8.80
N ALA A 114 -5.48 10.80 9.65
CA ALA A 114 -4.09 11.03 10.01
C ALA A 114 -3.48 9.93 10.90
N GLU A 115 -4.31 9.20 11.66
CA GLU A 115 -3.86 8.19 12.62
C GLU A 115 -4.43 6.81 12.34
N THR A 116 -5.55 6.72 11.63
CA THR A 116 -6.27 5.47 11.40
C THR A 116 -6.45 5.21 9.91
N HIS A 117 -6.09 4.00 9.50
CA HIS A 117 -6.21 3.52 8.13
C HIS A 117 -6.99 2.21 8.12
N THR A 118 -8.11 2.16 7.40
CA THR A 118 -8.93 0.95 7.26
C THR A 118 -8.94 0.51 5.80
N ILE A 119 -8.46 -0.71 5.54
CA ILE A 119 -8.26 -1.26 4.20
C ILE A 119 -8.94 -2.63 4.12
N GLU A 120 -9.63 -2.89 3.01
CA GLU A 120 -10.13 -4.22 2.68
C GLU A 120 -9.07 -5.00 1.88
N PHE A 121 -8.85 -6.24 2.27
CA PHE A 121 -8.07 -7.23 1.52
C PHE A 121 -8.96 -8.38 1.10
N SER A 122 -8.77 -8.89 -0.11
CA SER A 122 -9.47 -10.04 -0.64
C SER A 122 -8.50 -11.17 -0.92
N THR A 123 -8.89 -12.38 -0.55
CA THR A 123 -8.19 -13.62 -0.86
C THR A 123 -9.05 -14.46 -1.79
N LEU A 124 -8.46 -14.91 -2.90
CA LEU A 124 -8.98 -16.01 -3.72
C LEU A 124 -8.18 -17.26 -3.41
N ALA A 125 -8.86 -18.40 -3.22
CA ALA A 125 -8.21 -19.68 -2.96
C ALA A 125 -8.85 -20.77 -3.81
N TRP A 126 -8.04 -21.72 -4.29
CA TRP A 126 -8.48 -22.84 -5.12
C TRP A 126 -8.25 -24.15 -4.39
N ARG A 127 -9.29 -24.97 -4.26
CA ARG A 127 -9.23 -26.29 -3.63
C ARG A 127 -10.20 -27.23 -4.33
N GLU A 128 -9.71 -28.41 -4.72
CA GLU A 128 -10.50 -29.45 -5.41
C GLU A 128 -11.17 -28.92 -6.70
N GLY A 129 -10.44 -28.10 -7.45
CA GLY A 129 -10.95 -27.46 -8.68
C GLY A 129 -12.04 -26.40 -8.45
N GLN A 130 -12.40 -26.07 -7.21
CA GLN A 130 -13.34 -25.00 -6.88
C GLN A 130 -12.60 -23.74 -6.44
N ARG A 131 -13.17 -22.56 -6.77
CA ARG A 131 -12.66 -21.26 -6.36
C ARG A 131 -13.49 -20.69 -5.22
N TYR A 132 -12.82 -20.33 -4.14
CA TYR A 132 -13.37 -19.69 -2.95
C TYR A 132 -12.84 -18.25 -2.82
N SER A 133 -13.57 -17.42 -2.08
CA SER A 133 -13.15 -16.04 -1.80
C SER A 133 -13.50 -15.62 -0.39
N ALA A 134 -12.57 -14.93 0.27
CA ALA A 134 -12.79 -14.30 1.58
C ALA A 134 -12.26 -12.87 1.56
N LYS A 135 -12.79 -12.04 2.46
CA LYS A 135 -12.37 -10.66 2.64
C LYS A 135 -12.10 -10.38 4.11
N GLU A 136 -11.09 -9.58 4.37
CA GLU A 136 -10.71 -9.14 5.71
C GLU A 136 -10.49 -7.63 5.72
N VAL A 137 -10.95 -7.00 6.81
CA VAL A 137 -10.73 -5.58 7.04
C VAL A 137 -9.54 -5.43 7.98
N VAL A 138 -8.50 -4.78 7.48
CA VAL A 138 -7.30 -4.44 8.22
C VAL A 138 -7.44 -3.01 8.74
N VAL A 139 -7.23 -2.82 10.04
CA VAL A 139 -7.19 -1.50 10.67
C VAL A 139 -5.77 -1.27 11.16
N ILE A 140 -5.15 -0.18 10.72
CA ILE A 140 -3.93 0.35 11.29
C ILE A 140 -4.30 1.58 12.12
N GLN A 141 -3.83 1.64 13.37
CA GLN A 141 -3.97 2.81 14.22
C GLN A 141 -2.60 3.21 14.75
N GLN A 142 -2.22 4.47 14.53
CA GLN A 142 -0.89 5.00 14.88
C GLN A 142 0.24 4.10 14.35
N GLY A 143 0.02 3.54 13.15
CA GLY A 143 0.99 2.66 12.50
C GLY A 143 1.08 1.24 13.05
N GLN A 144 0.22 0.87 13.99
CA GLN A 144 0.14 -0.49 14.52
C GLN A 144 -1.06 -1.20 13.92
N TYR A 145 -0.86 -2.45 13.49
CA TYR A 145 -1.97 -3.30 13.08
C TYR A 145 -2.84 -3.66 14.30
N ILE A 146 -4.13 -3.35 14.22
CA ILE A 146 -5.11 -3.66 15.23
C ILE A 146 -5.89 -4.89 14.79
N GLN A 147 -5.50 -6.05 15.33
CA GLN A 147 -6.27 -7.28 15.17
C GLN A 147 -7.55 -7.17 16.01
N ARG A 148 -8.70 -7.38 15.38
CA ARG A 148 -10.02 -7.38 16.03
C ARG A 148 -10.47 -8.79 16.38
#